data_AF-A0A6D2L1P3-F1
#
_entry.id   AF-A0A6D2L1P3-F1
#
_cell.length_a   1.000
_cell.length_b   1.000
_cell.length_c   1.000
_cell.angle_alpha   90.00
_cell.angle_beta   90.00
_cell.angle_gamma   90.00
#
_symmetry.space_group_name_H-M   'P 1'
#
loop_
_entity.id
_entity.type
_entity.pdbx_description
1 polymer ?
#
loop_
_entity_poly.entity_id
_entity_poly.type
_entity_poly.pdbx_seq_one_letter_code
_entity_poly.pdbx_strand_id
1 'polypeptide(L)'
;MIGIWGSSGIGKTTIAEFCSVVSLDTSKRYHLGAVRGKLKNMKVLIFIDDMDDQVVLETLVGGDEWFGPGSRIIVVTKDKQILRGHGIECVYEVGLPSEELALQISANAFRQNSPPMVSWSWLLKL
;
A
#
# COMPACT_ATOMS: atom_id res chain seq x y z
N MET A 1 -12.99 -1.48 -5.28
CA MET A 1 -11.79 -1.54 -4.43
C MET A 1 -10.66 -2.18 -5.25
N ILE A 2 -9.40 -1.84 -4.99
CA ILE A 2 -8.23 -2.42 -5.66
C ILE A 2 -7.28 -2.95 -4.58
N GLY A 3 -6.80 -4.18 -4.72
CA GLY A 3 -5.78 -4.77 -3.86
C GLY A 3 -4.40 -4.71 -4.53
N ILE A 4 -3.36 -4.36 -3.79
CA ILE A 4 -1.96 -4.45 -4.20
C ILE A 4 -1.27 -5.37 -3.20
N TRP A 5 -0.59 -6.41 -3.68
CA TRP A 5 0.11 -7.34 -2.80
C TRP A 5 1.52 -7.69 -3.27
N GLY A 6 2.35 -8.19 -2.38
CA GLY A 6 3.76 -8.54 -2.66
C GLY A 6 4.66 -8.45 -1.42
N SER A 7 5.91 -8.90 -1.56
CA SER A 7 6.87 -9.03 -0.45
C SER A 7 7.13 -7.75 0.34
N SER A 8 7.64 -7.87 1.57
CA SER A 8 8.04 -6.69 2.37
C SER A 8 9.15 -5.88 1.66
N GLY A 9 9.13 -4.56 1.80
CA GLY A 9 10.15 -3.68 1.22
C GLY A 9 10.09 -3.50 -0.30
N ILE A 10 9.14 -4.12 -0.99
CA ILE A 10 9.09 -4.12 -2.47
C ILE A 10 8.55 -2.83 -3.11
N GLY A 11 8.20 -1.81 -2.31
CA GLY A 11 7.71 -0.53 -2.83
C GLY A 11 6.21 -0.49 -3.15
N LYS A 12 5.38 -1.40 -2.60
CA LYS A 12 3.92 -1.37 -2.77
C LYS A 12 3.31 -0.03 -2.35
N THR A 13 3.71 0.47 -1.18
CA THR A 13 3.28 1.76 -0.63
C THR A 13 3.66 2.89 -1.56
N THR A 14 4.90 2.88 -2.10
CA THR A 14 5.36 3.87 -3.08
C THR A 14 4.53 3.86 -4.37
N ILE A 15 4.19 2.68 -4.90
CA ILE A 15 3.32 2.56 -6.10
C ILE A 15 1.93 3.13 -5.80
N ALA A 16 1.38 2.83 -4.64
CA ALA A 16 0.06 3.30 -4.26
C ALA A 16 0.01 4.81 -3.99
N GLU A 17 1.04 5.36 -3.36
CA GLU A 17 1.20 6.80 -3.13
C GLU A 17 1.37 7.56 -4.45
N PHE A 18 2.13 7.03 -5.41
CA PHE A 18 2.29 7.64 -6.74
C PHE A 18 0.96 7.71 -7.51
N CYS A 19 0.02 6.81 -7.22
CA CYS A 19 -1.32 6.85 -7.78
C CYS A 19 -2.29 7.84 -7.08
N SER A 20 -1.86 8.57 -6.04
CA SER A 20 -2.74 9.37 -5.18
C SER A 20 -2.71 10.89 -5.44
N VAL A 21 -3.90 11.51 -5.44
CA VAL A 21 -4.07 12.98 -5.37
C VAL A 21 -4.68 13.43 -4.02
N VAL A 22 -5.12 12.53 -3.13
CA VAL A 22 -5.49 12.87 -1.74
C VAL A 22 -5.31 11.60 -0.89
N SER A 23 -4.43 11.64 0.12
CA SER A 23 -4.25 10.53 1.08
C SER A 23 -5.01 10.82 2.38
N LEU A 24 -5.87 9.90 2.79
CA LEU A 24 -6.43 9.84 4.15
C LEU A 24 -5.57 8.87 4.97
N ASP A 25 -4.77 9.42 5.88
CA ASP A 25 -3.97 8.65 6.84
C ASP A 25 -4.88 8.04 7.92
N THR A 26 -5.07 6.72 7.85
CA THR A 26 -5.90 5.94 8.79
C THR A 26 -5.14 5.50 10.04
N SER A 27 -3.86 5.85 10.18
CA SER A 27 -3.05 5.62 11.40
C SER A 27 -3.64 6.32 12.64
N LYS A 28 -4.43 7.37 12.42
CA LYS A 28 -5.27 7.96 13.47
C LYS A 28 -6.58 7.19 13.53
N ARG A 29 -6.85 6.55 14.68
CA ARG A 29 -8.14 5.92 15.02
C ARG A 29 -9.29 6.92 14.90
N TYR A 30 -9.78 7.13 13.69
CA TYR A 30 -11.01 7.84 13.47
C TYR A 30 -12.15 6.87 13.78
N HIS A 31 -13.10 7.30 14.61
CA HIS A 31 -14.40 6.66 14.68
C HIS A 31 -15.07 6.80 13.31
N LEU A 32 -14.84 5.81 12.45
CA LEU A 32 -15.32 5.70 11.07
C LEU A 32 -16.81 6.09 10.94
N GLY A 33 -17.63 5.76 11.95
CA GLY A 33 -19.04 6.17 12.03
C GLY A 33 -19.30 7.68 12.04
N ALA A 34 -18.43 8.49 12.67
CA ALA A 34 -18.56 9.95 12.68
C ALA A 34 -18.12 10.60 11.34
N VAL A 35 -17.30 9.90 10.57
CA VAL A 35 -16.75 10.39 9.30
C VAL A 35 -17.64 9.99 8.11
N ARG A 36 -18.39 8.88 8.22
CA ARG A 36 -19.31 8.36 7.18
C ARG A 36 -20.22 9.44 6.60
N GLY A 37 -20.87 10.24 7.44
CA GLY A 37 -21.80 11.29 6.99
C GLY A 37 -21.14 12.38 6.13
N LYS A 38 -19.85 12.64 6.36
CA LYS A 38 -19.07 13.61 5.57
C LYS A 38 -18.56 12.99 4.25
N LEU A 39 -18.17 11.72 4.29
CA LEU A 39 -17.55 11.04 3.15
C LEU A 39 -18.56 10.65 2.06
N LYS A 40 -19.83 10.46 2.42
CA LYS A 40 -20.89 10.06 1.49
C LYS A 40 -21.05 10.98 0.27
N ASN A 41 -20.69 12.26 0.41
CA ASN A 41 -20.77 13.25 -0.67
C ASN A 41 -19.39 13.67 -1.21
N MET A 42 -18.31 13.04 -0.72
CA MET A 42 -16.95 13.38 -1.11
C MET A 42 -16.36 12.28 -1.99
N LYS A 43 -15.68 12.70 -3.05
CA LYS A 43 -14.80 11.82 -3.80
C LYS A 43 -13.51 11.64 -3.02
N VAL A 44 -13.24 10.43 -2.57
CA VAL A 44 -12.04 10.12 -1.74
C VAL A 44 -11.18 9.04 -2.36
N LEU A 45 -9.89 9.10 -2.06
CA LEU A 45 -8.95 8.01 -2.30
C LEU A 45 -8.42 7.55 -0.95
N ILE A 46 -8.67 6.29 -0.60
CA ILE A 46 -8.26 5.71 0.68
C ILE A 46 -7.17 4.69 0.44
N PHE A 47 -6.10 4.79 1.21
CA PHE A 47 -4.98 3.87 1.22
C PHE A 47 -4.95 3.12 2.55
N ILE A 48 -4.86 1.80 2.50
CA ILE A 48 -4.82 0.93 3.67
C ILE A 48 -3.54 0.10 3.56
N ASP A 49 -2.52 0.41 4.35
CA ASP A 49 -1.27 -0.36 4.38
C ASP A 49 -1.26 -1.34 5.54
N ASP A 50 -1.06 -2.62 5.23
CA ASP A 50 -0.65 -3.69 6.16
C ASP A 50 -1.31 -3.59 7.55
N MET A 51 -2.63 -3.35 7.58
CA MET A 51 -3.37 -3.21 8.83
C MET A 51 -3.64 -4.59 9.43
N ASP A 52 -3.12 -4.84 10.62
CA ASP A 52 -3.58 -5.91 11.52
C ASP A 52 -5.07 -5.74 11.90
N ASP A 53 -5.62 -4.54 11.70
CA ASP A 53 -7.00 -4.18 12.01
C ASP A 53 -7.95 -4.57 10.84
N GLN A 54 -8.18 -5.88 10.70
CA GLN A 54 -9.17 -6.46 9.75
C GLN A 54 -10.55 -5.81 9.89
N VAL A 55 -10.91 -5.35 11.09
CA VAL A 55 -12.16 -4.65 11.40
C VAL A 55 -12.37 -3.40 10.53
N VAL A 56 -11.30 -2.65 10.25
CA VAL A 56 -11.38 -1.46 9.38
C VAL A 56 -11.68 -1.89 7.95
N LEU A 57 -11.02 -2.94 7.47
CA LEU A 57 -11.21 -3.46 6.13
C LEU A 57 -12.63 -4.03 5.94
N GLU A 58 -13.12 -4.83 6.89
CA GLU A 58 -14.50 -5.33 6.92
C GLU A 58 -15.52 -4.20 6.84
N THR A 59 -15.32 -3.13 7.62
CA THR A 59 -16.21 -1.96 7.63
C THR A 59 -16.25 -1.25 6.27
N LEU A 60 -15.13 -1.22 5.56
CA LEU A 60 -15.01 -0.56 4.26
C LEU A 60 -15.57 -1.41 3.11
N VAL A 61 -15.40 -2.74 3.20
CA VAL A 61 -15.90 -3.71 2.21
C VAL A 61 -17.42 -3.82 2.26
N GLY A 62 -18.04 -3.75 3.44
CA GLY A 62 -19.50 -3.69 3.59
C GLY A 62 -20.08 -2.27 3.45
N GLY A 63 -19.25 -1.29 3.08
CA GLY A 63 -19.53 0.14 3.18
C GLY A 63 -19.86 0.82 1.87
N ASP A 64 -20.55 0.17 0.94
CA ASP A 64 -20.78 0.67 -0.43
C ASP A 64 -21.38 2.09 -0.50
N GLU A 65 -22.11 2.52 0.54
CA GLU A 65 -22.71 3.86 0.66
C GLU A 65 -21.88 4.88 1.46
N TRP A 66 -20.66 4.55 1.85
CA TRP A 66 -19.84 5.41 2.70
C TRP A 66 -19.16 6.54 1.92
N PHE A 67 -19.03 6.39 0.61
CA PHE A 67 -18.24 7.27 -0.23
C PHE A 67 -19.04 7.84 -1.38
N GLY A 68 -18.72 9.07 -1.76
CA GLY A 68 -19.31 9.69 -2.93
C GLY A 68 -18.88 8.99 -4.24
N PRO A 69 -19.64 9.18 -5.32
CA PRO A 69 -19.29 8.64 -6.64
C PRO A 69 -17.86 8.99 -7.08
N GLY A 70 -17.19 8.03 -7.71
CA GLY A 70 -15.82 8.19 -8.21
C GLY A 70 -14.74 8.03 -7.15
N SER A 71 -15.10 7.68 -5.91
CA SER A 71 -14.14 7.31 -4.87
C SER A 71 -13.41 6.00 -5.21
N ARG A 72 -12.19 5.87 -4.72
CA ARG A 72 -11.33 4.69 -4.92
C ARG A 72 -10.73 4.27 -3.59
N ILE A 73 -10.67 2.97 -3.36
CA ILE A 73 -10.06 2.38 -2.16
C ILE A 73 -8.98 1.44 -2.65
N ILE A 74 -7.75 1.68 -2.20
CA ILE A 74 -6.55 0.90 -2.50
C ILE A 74 -6.11 0.23 -1.20
N VAL A 75 -6.09 -1.10 -1.21
CA VAL A 75 -5.65 -1.93 -0.10
C VAL A 75 -4.29 -2.48 -0.45
N VAL A 76 -3.31 -2.29 0.42
CA VAL A 76 -1.94 -2.75 0.24
C VAL A 76 -1.58 -3.69 1.37
N THR A 77 -1.12 -4.88 1.01
CA THR A 77 -0.84 -5.93 1.98
C THR A 77 0.29 -6.82 1.51
N LYS A 78 0.96 -7.50 2.43
CA LYS A 78 1.87 -8.60 2.07
C LYS A 78 1.12 -9.91 1.84
N ASP A 79 -0.09 -10.05 2.38
CA ASP A 79 -0.86 -11.29 2.37
C ASP A 79 -2.02 -11.25 1.37
N LYS A 80 -1.87 -12.00 0.28
CA LYS A 80 -2.91 -12.16 -0.75
C LYS A 80 -4.21 -12.72 -0.19
N GLN A 81 -4.16 -13.51 0.90
CA GLN A 81 -5.37 -14.10 1.49
C GLN A 81 -6.27 -13.04 2.11
N ILE A 82 -5.72 -11.94 2.61
CA ILE A 82 -6.52 -10.82 3.11
C ILE A 82 -7.40 -10.26 1.98
N LEU A 83 -6.85 -10.07 0.79
CA LEU A 83 -7.61 -9.56 -0.36
C LEU A 83 -8.72 -10.54 -0.78
N ARG A 84 -8.39 -11.83 -0.85
CA ARG A 84 -9.35 -12.88 -1.23
C ARG A 84 -10.46 -13.06 -0.21
N GLY A 85 -10.12 -13.07 1.08
CA GLY A 85 -11.09 -13.22 2.17
C GLY A 85 -12.13 -12.10 2.21
N HIS A 86 -11.77 -10.91 1.70
CA HIS A 86 -12.65 -9.74 1.62
C HIS A 86 -13.30 -9.55 0.24
N GLY A 87 -13.22 -10.55 -0.65
CA GLY A 87 -13.86 -10.48 -1.97
C GLY A 87 -13.29 -9.41 -2.90
N ILE A 88 -12.05 -8.96 -2.68
CA ILE A 88 -11.40 -7.98 -3.56
C ILE A 88 -10.92 -8.69 -4.82
N GLU A 89 -11.63 -8.51 -5.92
CA GLU A 89 -11.34 -9.18 -7.20
C GLU A 89 -10.23 -8.48 -8.00
N CYS A 90 -10.19 -7.15 -7.99
CA CYS A 90 -9.19 -6.36 -8.71
C CYS A 90 -7.86 -6.34 -7.93
N VAL A 91 -6.98 -7.29 -8.22
CA VAL A 91 -5.70 -7.46 -7.49
C VAL A 91 -4.49 -7.26 -8.41
N TYR A 92 -3.54 -6.43 -7.97
CA TYR A 92 -2.24 -6.22 -8.60
C TYR A 92 -1.11 -6.80 -7.74
N GLU A 93 -0.23 -7.59 -8.35
CA GLU A 93 0.94 -8.16 -7.69
C GLU A 93 2.18 -7.31 -7.99
N VAL A 94 2.88 -6.87 -6.95
CA VAL A 94 4.17 -6.20 -7.05
C VAL A 94 5.25 -7.26 -6.90
N GLY A 95 5.74 -7.72 -8.05
CA GLY A 95 6.84 -8.67 -8.14
C GLY A 95 8.20 -8.02 -7.86
N LEU A 96 9.23 -8.87 -7.79
CA LEU A 96 10.61 -8.40 -7.76
C LEU A 96 10.95 -7.67 -9.07
N PRO A 97 11.62 -6.51 -9.02
CA PRO A 97 12.15 -5.88 -10.23
C PRO A 97 13.19 -6.81 -10.86
N SER A 98 13.37 -6.71 -12.18
CA SER A 98 14.53 -7.32 -12.84
C SER A 98 15.82 -6.76 -12.25
N GLU A 99 16.93 -7.49 -12.37
CA GLU A 99 18.24 -7.03 -11.88
C GLU A 99 18.61 -5.65 -12.45
N GLU A 100 18.38 -5.44 -13.75
CA GLU A 100 18.59 -4.15 -14.41
C GLU A 100 17.74 -3.04 -13.79
N LEU A 101 16.44 -3.30 -13.58
CA LEU A 101 15.53 -2.32 -12.99
C LEU A 101 15.88 -2.06 -11.52
N ALA A 102 16.28 -3.08 -10.77
CA ALA A 102 16.73 -2.96 -9.39
C ALA A 102 17.99 -2.09 -9.28
N LEU A 103 18.95 -2.29 -10.20
CA LEU A 103 20.16 -1.46 -10.29
C LEU A 103 19.80 -0.01 -10.61
N GLN A 104 18.93 0.23 -11.59
CA GLN A 104 18.46 1.57 -11.93
C GLN A 104 17.73 2.26 -10.76
N ILE A 105 16.82 1.55 -10.08
CA ILE A 105 16.12 2.06 -8.90
C ILE A 105 17.12 2.40 -7.79
N SER A 106 18.06 1.50 -7.51
CA SER A 106 19.10 1.73 -6.50
C SER A 106 19.94 2.96 -6.86
N ALA A 107 20.29 3.12 -8.13
CA ALA A 107 21.11 4.24 -8.57
C ALA A 107 20.39 5.57 -8.45
N ASN A 108 19.10 5.59 -8.76
CA ASN A 108 18.25 6.77 -8.60
C ASN A 108 17.99 7.09 -7.13
N ALA A 109 17.73 6.09 -6.29
CA ALA A 109 17.44 6.27 -4.87
C ALA A 109 18.66 6.74 -4.06
N PHE A 110 19.84 6.19 -4.36
CA PHE A 110 21.08 6.49 -3.63
C PHE A 110 21.97 7.53 -4.32
N ARG A 111 21.58 8.02 -5.50
CA ARG A 111 22.39 8.87 -6.40
C ARG A 111 23.78 8.26 -6.66
N GLN A 112 23.86 6.94 -6.78
CA GLN A 112 25.10 6.17 -6.90
C GLN A 112 24.92 5.07 -7.93
N ASN A 113 25.76 5.00 -8.96
CA ASN A 113 25.61 4.00 -10.04
C ASN A 113 25.85 2.53 -9.62
N SER A 114 26.07 2.28 -8.33
CA SER A 114 26.32 0.95 -7.76
C SER A 114 25.89 0.92 -6.28
N PRO A 115 25.34 -0.20 -5.77
CA PRO A 115 25.14 -0.35 -4.33
C PRO A 115 26.47 -0.19 -3.59
N PRO A 116 26.48 0.40 -2.38
CA PRO A 116 27.70 0.53 -1.59
C PRO A 116 28.29 -0.86 -1.41
N MET A 117 29.52 -1.04 -1.90
CA MET A 117 30.25 -2.28 -1.81
C MET A 117 30.51 -2.55 -0.32
N VAL A 118 29.64 -3.33 0.31
CA VAL A 118 29.87 -3.83 1.67
C VAL A 118 31.02 -4.82 1.58
N SER A 119 32.22 -4.33 1.88
CA SER A 119 33.39 -5.17 2.03
C SER A 119 33.15 -6.16 3.16
N TRP A 120 33.21 -7.47 2.84
CA TRP A 120 33.11 -8.60 3.77
C TRP A 120 34.09 -8.52 4.96
N SER A 121 35.08 -7.63 4.89
CA SER A 121 36.03 -7.34 5.97
C SER A 121 35.39 -6.85 7.28
N TRP A 122 34.14 -6.38 7.26
CA TRP A 122 33.39 -5.99 8.47
C TRP A 122 32.75 -7.16 9.24
N LEU A 123 32.45 -8.29 8.59
CA LEU A 123 31.80 -9.44 9.24
C LEU A 123 32.77 -10.38 9.93
N LEU A 124 34.05 -10.35 9.56
CA LEU A 124 35.10 -11.19 10.15
C LEU A 124 35.76 -10.57 11.40
N LYS A 125 35.19 -9.49 11.94
CA LYS A 125 35.66 -8.80 13.16
C LYS A 125 34.67 -8.87 14.33
N LEU A 126 33.63 -9.70 14.23
CA LEU A 126 32.79 -10.15 15.35
C LEU A 126 33.06 -11.63 15.62
#